data_AF-A0A497Q883-F1
#
_entry.id   AF-A0A497Q883-F1
#
_cell.length_a   1.000
_cell.length_b   1.000
_cell.length_c   1.000
_cell.angle_alpha   90.00
_cell.angle_beta   90.00
_cell.angle_gamma   90.00
#
_symmetry.space_group_name_H-M   'P 1'
#
loop_
_entity.id
_entity.type
_entity.pdbx_description
1 polymer ?
#
loop_
_entity_poly.entity_id
_entity_poly.type
_entity_poly.pdbx_seq_one_letter_code
_entity_poly.pdbx_strand_id
1 'polypeptide(L)'
;MSYDREPIEATVAELRPRMKNITITFKVLEVGEEREVSSRRDLTTHRVLDAVVGDSTGTVQVPLWDETIDTVEVGQTYTLRNGYTGLFRGNLRLNVGRYGELTPADEPIEEVNTEVDMSAEEHEDYRRPRRDFGGSSRSGGYGRSSYGGRDRRRRY
;
A
#
# COMPACT_ATOMS: atom_id res chain seq x y z
N MET A 1 24.06 10.14 -4.90
CA MET A 1 23.81 8.93 -5.71
C MET A 1 22.32 8.69 -5.70
N SER A 2 21.61 9.27 -6.68
CA SER A 2 20.23 8.89 -6.96
C SER A 2 20.29 7.52 -7.64
N TYR A 3 19.73 6.51 -6.99
CA TYR A 3 19.34 5.30 -7.70
C TYR A 3 18.04 5.64 -8.42
N ASP A 4 18.15 6.29 -9.59
CA ASP A 4 17.09 6.25 -10.58
C ASP A 4 16.90 4.77 -10.92
N ARG A 5 15.94 4.14 -10.24
CA ARG A 5 15.55 2.77 -10.55
C ARG A 5 14.86 2.85 -11.91
N GLU A 6 15.36 2.09 -12.88
CA GLU A 6 14.73 2.00 -14.19
C GLU A 6 13.26 1.59 -14.04
N PRO A 7 12.37 2.07 -14.93
CA PRO A 7 10.99 1.61 -14.96
C PRO A 7 10.96 0.09 -15.11
N ILE A 8 10.19 -0.56 -14.26
CA ILE A 8 10.00 -2.01 -14.29
C ILE A 8 8.72 -2.28 -15.07
N GLU A 9 8.83 -2.85 -16.26
CA GLU A 9 7.67 -3.42 -16.95
C GLU A 9 7.31 -4.74 -16.27
N ALA A 10 6.07 -4.88 -15.85
CA ALA A 10 5.58 -6.05 -15.12
C ALA A 10 4.17 -6.43 -15.58
N THR A 11 3.90 -7.72 -15.59
CA THR A 11 2.54 -8.29 -15.75
C THR A 11 1.84 -8.40 -14.39
N VAL A 12 0.52 -8.64 -14.40
CA VAL A 12 -0.26 -8.76 -13.15
C VAL A 12 0.27 -9.89 -12.26
N ALA A 13 0.58 -11.06 -12.82
CA ALA A 13 1.09 -12.20 -12.07
C ALA A 13 2.50 -11.97 -11.46
N GLU A 14 3.26 -11.01 -11.97
CA GLU A 14 4.59 -10.66 -11.44
C GLU A 14 4.53 -9.65 -10.30
N LEU A 15 3.36 -9.08 -10.03
CA LEU A 15 3.19 -8.09 -8.98
C LEU A 15 3.48 -8.72 -7.61
N ARG A 16 4.38 -8.07 -6.89
CA ARG A 16 4.75 -8.40 -5.51
C ARG A 16 4.53 -7.19 -4.63
N PRO A 17 4.30 -7.37 -3.32
CA PRO A 17 4.19 -6.23 -2.40
C PRO A 17 5.43 -5.31 -2.46
N ARG A 18 5.21 -4.00 -2.36
CA ARG A 18 6.27 -2.96 -2.23
C ARG A 18 7.12 -2.73 -3.49
N MET A 19 6.66 -3.14 -4.65
CA MET A 19 7.25 -2.73 -5.93
C MET A 19 6.91 -1.26 -6.23
N LYS A 20 7.81 -0.57 -6.93
CA LYS A 20 7.70 0.86 -7.26
C LYS A 20 8.26 1.10 -8.66
N ASN A 21 7.85 2.20 -9.28
CA ASN A 21 8.23 2.57 -10.64
C ASN A 21 7.84 1.48 -11.65
N ILE A 22 6.61 0.98 -11.52
CA ILE A 22 6.08 -0.09 -12.36
C ILE A 22 5.35 0.53 -13.55
N THR A 23 5.57 -0.03 -14.73
CA THR A 23 4.76 0.19 -15.92
C THR A 23 3.98 -1.09 -16.20
N ILE A 24 2.65 -1.00 -16.28
CA ILE A 24 1.77 -2.15 -16.48
C ILE A 24 0.58 -1.76 -17.34
N THR A 25 0.20 -2.65 -18.26
CA THR A 25 -0.99 -2.52 -19.10
C THR A 25 -2.05 -3.50 -18.60
N PHE A 26 -3.26 -3.02 -18.38
CA PHE A 26 -4.36 -3.83 -17.87
C PHE A 26 -5.70 -3.39 -18.45
N LYS A 27 -6.66 -4.31 -18.44
CA LYS A 27 -8.06 -4.05 -18.78
C LYS A 27 -8.91 -3.92 -17.52
N VAL A 28 -9.81 -2.95 -17.52
CA VAL A 28 -10.78 -2.77 -16.43
C VAL A 28 -11.90 -3.79 -16.61
N LEU A 29 -12.11 -4.64 -15.61
CA LEU A 29 -13.15 -5.67 -15.62
C LEU A 29 -14.42 -5.20 -14.92
N GLU A 30 -14.26 -4.60 -13.75
CA GLU A 30 -15.36 -4.08 -12.95
C GLU A 30 -14.91 -2.87 -12.13
N VAL A 31 -15.86 -1.99 -11.84
CA VAL A 31 -15.71 -0.84 -10.95
C VAL A 31 -16.70 -1.00 -9.80
N GLY A 32 -16.21 -0.91 -8.58
CA GLY A 32 -17.01 -1.05 -7.37
C GLY A 32 -17.82 0.21 -7.05
N GLU A 33 -18.33 0.28 -5.83
CA GLU A 33 -19.07 1.45 -5.35
C GLU A 33 -18.12 2.58 -4.94
N GLU A 34 -18.42 3.78 -5.41
CA GLU A 34 -17.74 4.99 -4.99
C GLU A 34 -18.05 5.30 -3.52
N ARG A 35 -17.00 5.62 -2.76
CA ARG A 35 -17.13 6.05 -1.36
C ARG A 35 -16.31 7.30 -1.11
N GLU A 36 -16.78 8.10 -0.18
CA GLU A 36 -16.06 9.29 0.28
C GLU A 36 -15.17 8.98 1.48
N VAL A 37 -13.91 9.40 1.42
CA VAL A 37 -12.94 9.30 2.51
C VAL A 37 -12.50 10.70 2.91
N SER A 38 -12.81 11.08 4.14
CA SER A 38 -12.30 12.32 4.73
C SER A 38 -10.90 12.14 5.28
N SER A 39 -9.99 13.00 4.85
CA SER A 39 -8.64 13.04 5.39
C SER A 39 -8.64 13.69 6.77
N ARG A 40 -8.05 13.00 7.75
CA ARG A 40 -8.00 13.47 9.14
C ARG A 40 -7.06 14.66 9.35
N ARG A 41 -6.19 14.97 8.37
CA ARG A 41 -5.14 16.00 8.51
C ARG A 41 -5.63 17.38 8.09
N ASP A 42 -6.39 17.44 7.01
CA ASP A 42 -6.81 18.65 6.30
C ASP A 42 -8.33 18.75 6.14
N LEU A 43 -9.09 17.76 6.63
CA LEU A 43 -10.55 17.71 6.58
C LEU A 43 -11.12 17.76 5.16
N THR A 44 -10.31 17.47 4.15
CA THR A 44 -10.75 17.35 2.76
C THR A 44 -11.42 16.01 2.55
N THR A 45 -12.46 15.99 1.72
CA THR A 45 -13.13 14.77 1.28
C THR A 45 -12.56 14.36 -0.07
N HIS A 46 -12.17 13.10 -0.18
CA HIS A 46 -11.69 12.48 -1.42
C HIS A 46 -12.64 11.36 -1.82
N ARG A 47 -12.86 11.19 -3.13
CA ARG A 47 -13.61 10.06 -3.68
C ARG A 47 -12.65 8.89 -3.88
N VAL A 48 -13.06 7.69 -3.48
CA VAL A 48 -12.31 6.47 -3.76
C VAL A 48 -13.25 5.37 -4.23
N LEU A 49 -12.80 4.60 -5.21
CA LEU A 49 -13.50 3.44 -5.75
C LEU A 49 -12.50 2.30 -5.93
N ASP A 50 -12.91 1.07 -5.60
CA ASP A 50 -12.10 -0.13 -5.87
C ASP A 50 -12.49 -0.70 -7.23
N ALA A 51 -11.55 -0.75 -8.17
CA ALA A 51 -11.73 -1.39 -9.47
C ALA A 51 -10.96 -2.72 -9.53
N VAL A 52 -11.51 -3.71 -10.22
CA VAL A 52 -10.78 -4.94 -10.57
C VAL A 52 -10.29 -4.80 -12.00
N VAL A 53 -8.99 -4.99 -12.16
CA VAL A 53 -8.32 -4.93 -13.45
C VAL A 53 -7.54 -6.22 -13.66
N GLY A 54 -7.24 -6.55 -14.91
CA GLY A 54 -6.43 -7.71 -15.20
C GLY A 54 -5.81 -7.70 -16.58
N ASP A 55 -4.89 -8.63 -16.79
CA ASP A 55 -4.27 -8.94 -18.06
C ASP A 55 -4.39 -10.45 -18.35
N SER A 56 -3.69 -10.95 -19.36
CA SER A 56 -3.67 -12.38 -19.69
C SER A 56 -3.07 -13.28 -18.60
N THR A 57 -2.43 -12.70 -17.58
CA THR A 57 -1.73 -13.42 -16.51
C THR A 57 -2.51 -13.49 -15.20
N GLY A 58 -3.39 -12.52 -14.94
CA GLY A 58 -4.21 -12.50 -13.72
C GLY A 58 -5.01 -11.21 -13.53
N THR A 59 -5.65 -11.10 -12.36
CA THR A 59 -6.39 -9.91 -11.90
C THR A 59 -5.81 -9.33 -10.62
N VAL A 60 -6.03 -8.04 -10.42
CA VAL A 60 -5.62 -7.28 -9.23
C VAL A 60 -6.57 -6.13 -8.96
N GLN A 61 -6.71 -5.74 -7.70
CA GLN A 61 -7.51 -4.59 -7.31
C GLN A 61 -6.72 -3.28 -7.32
N VAL A 62 -7.32 -2.25 -7.92
CA VAL A 62 -6.79 -0.89 -8.03
C VAL A 62 -7.74 0.09 -7.34
N PRO A 63 -7.32 0.76 -6.25
CA PRO A 63 -8.08 1.87 -5.70
C PRO A 63 -7.85 3.13 -6.55
N LEU A 64 -8.93 3.63 -7.14
CA LEU A 64 -8.96 4.83 -7.96
C LEU A 64 -9.43 6.01 -7.11
N TRP A 65 -8.81 7.17 -7.31
CA TRP A 65 -9.02 8.36 -6.49
C TRP A 65 -9.47 9.54 -7.34
N ASP A 66 -10.42 10.32 -6.81
CA ASP A 66 -10.85 11.61 -7.35
C ASP A 66 -11.08 11.57 -8.88
N GLU A 67 -10.37 12.42 -9.64
CA GLU A 67 -10.50 12.54 -11.11
C GLU A 67 -10.12 11.28 -11.89
N THR A 68 -9.34 10.36 -11.28
CA THR A 68 -8.99 9.09 -11.94
C THR A 68 -10.22 8.19 -12.08
N ILE A 69 -11.21 8.33 -11.18
CA ILE A 69 -12.47 7.58 -11.24
C ILE A 69 -13.23 7.93 -12.52
N ASP A 70 -13.22 9.21 -12.90
CA ASP A 70 -13.98 9.70 -14.05
C ASP A 70 -13.25 9.43 -15.40
N THR A 71 -11.99 8.97 -15.34
CA THR A 71 -11.16 8.67 -16.52
C THR A 71 -11.25 7.20 -16.93
N VAL A 72 -11.66 6.31 -16.03
CA VAL A 72 -11.69 4.86 -16.29
C VAL A 72 -13.06 4.40 -16.79
N GLU A 73 -13.05 3.49 -17.76
CA GLU A 73 -14.25 2.85 -18.30
C GLU A 73 -14.11 1.33 -18.24
N VAL A 74 -15.19 0.66 -17.83
CA VAL A 74 -15.25 -0.81 -17.80
C VAL A 74 -15.10 -1.36 -19.23
N GLY A 75 -14.22 -2.35 -19.39
CA GLY A 75 -13.93 -2.98 -20.67
C GLY A 75 -12.81 -2.30 -21.47
N GLN A 76 -12.37 -1.10 -21.08
CA GLN A 76 -11.24 -0.42 -21.71
C GLN A 76 -9.90 -0.85 -21.12
N THR A 77 -8.84 -0.75 -21.94
CA THR A 77 -7.45 -1.08 -21.57
C THR A 77 -6.67 0.20 -21.35
N TYR A 78 -5.90 0.24 -20.26
CA TYR A 78 -5.07 1.37 -19.88
C TYR A 78 -3.65 0.92 -19.56
N THR A 79 -2.70 1.81 -19.79
CA THR A 79 -1.31 1.69 -19.39
C THR A 79 -1.08 2.61 -18.20
N LEU A 80 -0.70 2.03 -17.07
CA LEU A 80 -0.25 2.76 -15.89
C LEU A 80 1.26 2.88 -15.90
N ARG A 81 1.77 4.10 -15.84
CA ARG A 81 3.19 4.42 -15.66
C ARG A 81 3.47 4.91 -14.26
N ASN A 82 4.64 4.53 -13.73
CA ASN A 82 5.08 4.89 -12.37
C ASN A 82 4.05 4.49 -11.30
N GLY A 83 3.47 3.30 -11.48
CA GLY A 83 2.64 2.63 -10.48
C GLY A 83 3.48 2.05 -9.35
N TYR A 84 2.80 1.68 -8.27
CA TYR A 84 3.40 0.95 -7.15
C TYR A 84 2.43 -0.04 -6.55
N THR A 85 2.96 -1.10 -5.94
CA THR A 85 2.15 -2.10 -5.23
C THR A 85 2.23 -1.91 -3.73
N GLY A 86 1.08 -1.98 -3.08
CA GLY A 86 0.93 -1.91 -1.64
C GLY A 86 0.14 -3.10 -1.10
N LEU A 87 0.13 -3.24 0.22
CA LEU A 87 -0.79 -4.15 0.90
C LEU A 87 -1.85 -3.33 1.62
N PHE A 88 -3.11 -3.67 1.40
CA PHE A 88 -4.23 -3.17 2.17
C PHE A 88 -4.91 -4.34 2.88
N ARG A 89 -4.81 -4.36 4.21
CA ARG A 89 -5.34 -5.45 5.07
C ARG A 89 -4.83 -6.86 4.67
N GLY A 90 -3.58 -6.96 4.20
CA GLY A 90 -2.97 -8.23 3.77
C GLY A 90 -3.08 -8.51 2.26
N ASN A 91 -3.94 -7.76 1.56
CA ASN A 91 -4.24 -7.99 0.15
C ASN A 91 -3.44 -7.05 -0.76
N LEU A 92 -2.94 -7.57 -1.89
CA LEU A 92 -2.19 -6.79 -2.87
C LEU A 92 -3.08 -5.72 -3.52
N ARG A 93 -2.55 -4.51 -3.67
CA ARG A 93 -3.17 -3.39 -4.38
C ARG A 93 -2.18 -2.76 -5.33
N LEU A 94 -2.58 -2.58 -6.58
CA LEU A 94 -1.85 -1.77 -7.54
C LEU A 94 -2.36 -0.32 -7.43
N ASN A 95 -1.46 0.63 -7.19
CA ASN A 95 -1.80 2.03 -6.96
C ASN A 95 -1.08 2.93 -7.98
N VAL A 96 -1.73 4.04 -8.33
CA VAL A 96 -1.12 5.09 -9.14
C VAL A 96 -0.13 5.89 -8.29
N GLY A 97 1.11 6.03 -8.76
CA GLY A 97 2.12 6.83 -8.06
C GLY A 97 1.80 8.33 -8.06
N ARG A 98 2.47 9.10 -7.19
CA ARG A 98 2.29 10.56 -7.11
C ARG A 98 2.55 11.30 -8.43
N TYR A 99 3.48 10.78 -9.22
CA TYR A 99 3.79 11.25 -10.58
C TYR A 99 3.48 10.14 -11.58
N GLY A 100 2.50 9.30 -11.25
CA GLY A 100 2.00 8.24 -12.11
C GLY A 100 1.01 8.81 -13.10
N GLU A 101 0.94 8.17 -14.26
CA GLU A 101 0.04 8.55 -15.34
C GLU A 101 -0.72 7.30 -15.79
N LEU A 102 -2.03 7.46 -16.00
CA LEU A 102 -2.90 6.44 -16.55
C LEU A 102 -3.35 6.91 -17.93
N THR A 103 -2.92 6.21 -18.98
CA THR A 103 -3.27 6.53 -20.37
C THR A 103 -4.02 5.37 -21.00
N PRO A 104 -4.99 5.61 -21.90
CA PRO A 104 -5.54 4.54 -22.74
C PRO A 104 -4.40 3.81 -23.47
N ALA A 105 -4.47 2.48 -23.51
CA ALA A 105 -3.46 1.69 -24.21
C ALA A 105 -3.75 1.65 -25.71
N ASP A 106 -2.70 1.69 -26.54
CA ASP A 106 -2.83 1.52 -27.99
C ASP A 106 -3.25 0.09 -28.35
N GLU A 107 -2.77 -0.90 -27.59
CA GLU A 107 -3.08 -2.32 -27.78
C GLU A 107 -4.10 -2.78 -26.72
N PRO A 108 -5.34 -3.13 -27.11
CA PRO A 108 -6.34 -3.60 -26.18
C PRO A 108 -6.07 -5.06 -25.77
N ILE A 109 -6.32 -5.36 -24.49
CA ILE A 109 -6.27 -6.74 -23.99
C ILE A 109 -7.65 -7.38 -24.25
N GLU A 110 -7.69 -8.38 -25.12
CA GLU A 110 -8.96 -9.06 -25.44
C GLU A 110 -9.36 -10.04 -24.33
N GLU A 111 -8.42 -10.90 -23.92
CA GLU A 111 -8.61 -11.96 -22.94
C GLU A 111 -7.88 -11.63 -21.63
N VAL A 112 -8.60 -11.74 -20.52
CA VAL A 112 -8.08 -11.52 -19.17
C VAL A 112 -8.22 -12.82 -18.40
N ASN A 113 -7.16 -13.25 -17.74
CA ASN A 113 -7.19 -14.43 -16.89
C ASN A 113 -7.78 -14.05 -15.53
N THR A 114 -9.02 -14.45 -15.27
CA THR A 114 -9.71 -14.22 -14.01
C THR A 114 -9.55 -15.36 -13.00
N GLU A 115 -8.83 -16.42 -13.35
CA GLU A 115 -8.57 -17.56 -12.45
C GLU A 115 -7.50 -17.23 -11.39
N VAL A 116 -6.60 -16.29 -11.70
CA VAL A 116 -5.49 -15.88 -10.83
C VAL A 116 -5.77 -14.48 -10.28
N ASP A 117 -6.30 -14.39 -9.06
CA ASP A 117 -6.49 -13.11 -8.36
C ASP A 117 -5.32 -12.82 -7.41
N MET A 118 -4.42 -11.94 -7.86
CA MET A 118 -3.24 -11.51 -7.10
C MET A 118 -3.59 -10.66 -5.87
N SER A 119 -4.81 -10.14 -5.79
CA SER A 119 -5.29 -9.38 -4.62
C SER A 119 -5.92 -10.27 -3.55
N ALA A 120 -6.35 -11.49 -3.89
CA ALA A 120 -6.94 -12.46 -2.97
C ALA A 120 -5.89 -13.29 -2.20
N GLU A 121 -4.67 -13.42 -2.73
CA GLU A 121 -3.56 -14.06 -2.01
C GLU A 121 -3.21 -13.23 -0.76
N GLU A 122 -3.49 -13.78 0.43
CA GLU A 122 -3.07 -13.18 1.69
C GLU A 122 -1.53 -13.19 1.74
N HIS A 123 -0.93 -12.02 1.51
CA HIS A 123 0.49 -11.85 1.70
C HIS A 123 0.76 -11.50 3.16
N GLU A 124 1.54 -12.34 3.86
CA GLU A 124 2.05 -12.03 5.19
C GLU A 124 2.78 -10.67 5.14
N ASP A 125 2.15 -9.64 5.69
CA ASP A 125 2.83 -8.37 5.90
C ASP A 125 3.85 -8.62 7.02
N TYR A 126 5.10 -8.93 6.66
CA TYR A 126 6.25 -9.00 7.56
C TYR A 126 6.57 -7.64 8.22
N ARG A 127 5.57 -6.76 8.43
CA ARG A 127 5.57 -5.80 9.53
C ARG A 127 5.71 -6.63 10.80
N ARG A 128 6.97 -6.81 11.22
CA ARG A 128 7.35 -7.32 12.53
C ARG A 128 6.29 -6.88 13.54
N PRO A 129 5.71 -7.80 14.34
CA PRO A 129 4.74 -7.43 15.34
C PRO A 129 5.29 -6.23 16.08
N ARG A 130 4.48 -5.16 16.17
CA ARG A 130 4.82 -4.03 17.03
C ARG A 130 5.20 -4.67 18.35
N ARG A 131 6.46 -4.51 18.76
CA ARG A 131 6.89 -4.90 20.10
C ARG A 131 5.93 -4.18 21.02
N ASP A 132 4.99 -4.92 21.58
CA ASP A 132 4.28 -4.54 22.78
C ASP A 132 5.38 -4.24 23.80
N PHE A 133 5.73 -2.96 23.91
CA PHE A 133 6.50 -2.45 25.03
C PHE A 133 5.50 -2.32 26.17
N GLY A 134 5.10 -3.49 26.67
CA GLY A 134 3.95 -3.69 27.54
C GLY A 134 4.14 -4.92 28.43
N GLY A 135 5.19 -4.88 29.26
CA GLY A 135 5.25 -5.55 30.56
C GLY A 135 5.48 -7.07 30.57
N SER A 136 6.54 -7.52 31.25
CA SER A 136 6.37 -8.19 32.55
C SER A 136 7.71 -8.71 33.10
N SER A 137 7.94 -8.44 34.39
CA SER A 137 8.67 -9.27 35.37
C SER A 137 10.14 -9.67 35.11
N ARG A 138 11.04 -8.99 35.82
CA ARG A 138 12.23 -9.58 36.45
C ARG A 138 12.40 -8.89 37.81
N SER A 139 11.93 -9.47 38.92
CA SER A 139 12.73 -10.37 39.76
C SER A 139 14.23 -10.18 39.57
N GLY A 140 14.89 -9.53 40.53
CA GLY A 140 16.33 -9.30 40.49
C GLY A 140 16.75 -8.33 41.57
N GLY A 141 16.83 -8.80 42.81
CA GLY A 141 17.47 -8.06 43.89
C GLY A 141 18.98 -7.93 43.65
N TYR A 142 19.51 -6.76 44.00
CA TYR A 142 20.91 -6.57 44.37
C TYR A 142 20.96 -5.44 45.39
N GLY A 143 21.29 -5.80 46.62
CA GLY A 143 21.81 -4.85 47.59
C GLY A 143 23.22 -4.39 47.19
N ARG A 144 23.54 -3.15 47.57
CA ARG A 144 24.83 -2.63 48.08
C ARG A 144 24.79 -1.11 47.86
N SER A 145 24.50 -0.34 48.91
CA SER A 145 25.48 0.18 49.88
C SER A 145 26.32 1.35 49.37
N SER A 146 26.04 2.51 49.99
CA SER A 146 27.00 3.54 50.44
C SER A 146 27.73 4.37 49.38
N TYR A 147 27.53 5.69 49.41
CA TYR A 147 28.51 6.68 49.93
C TYR A 147 27.97 8.13 49.80
N GLY A 148 28.03 8.88 50.90
CA GLY A 148 28.04 10.36 50.93
C GLY A 148 26.66 11.02 50.88
N GLY A 149 26.29 11.96 51.74
CA GLY A 149 27.01 12.69 52.78
C GLY A 149 26.17 13.91 53.18
N ARG A 150 25.92 14.05 54.48
CA ARG A 150 25.70 15.27 55.29
C ARG A 150 24.71 16.37 54.86
N ASP A 151 23.82 16.63 55.82
CA ASP A 151 23.38 17.93 56.34
C ASP A 151 22.66 18.90 55.38
N ARG A 152 21.52 19.49 55.74
CA ARG A 152 21.37 20.38 56.89
C ARG A 152 19.95 20.41 57.47
N ARG A 153 19.96 20.64 58.78
CA ARG A 153 18.87 20.79 59.74
C ARG A 153 17.89 21.91 59.37
N ARG A 154 16.60 21.63 59.51
CA ARG A 154 15.55 22.61 59.83
C ARG A 154 15.75 23.09 61.28
N ARG A 155 15.68 24.41 61.50
CA ARG A 155 15.14 25.00 62.71
C ARG A 155 14.17 26.11 62.32
N TYR A 156 13.13 26.20 63.14
CA TYR A 156 12.20 27.33 63.28
C TYR A 156 12.94 28.62 63.60
#